data_AF-A0A6P6BY83-F1
#
_entry.id   AF-A0A6P6BY83-F1
#
_cell.length_a   1.000
_cell.length_b   1.000
_cell.length_c   1.000
_cell.angle_alpha   90.00
_cell.angle_beta   90.00
_cell.angle_gamma   90.00
#
_symmetry.space_group_name_H-M   'P 1'
#
loop_
_entity.id
_entity.type
_entity.pdbx_description
1 polymer ?
#
loop_
_entity_poly.entity_id
_entity_poly.type
_entity_poly.pdbx_seq_one_letter_code
_entity_poly.pdbx_strand_id
1 'polypeptide(L)'
;MVQEENNTFNALPLLAPLQMADVVKELKKAVAQQPRGLKTLAKAFPDWEADSRWSQALKKVENSSRPYLKAVQRYEKYRWIVGCMLCSVVLLVVVCNLVGLSLGTWGLSAREDPSPSEAKGRAGARILMIGVCLSFLVAAPLILLVFSTFLVGGNVQTLLCQSWESGELYEFADTPGNLPPSMNLSHLLGLKNASIFLAYQQCRKGAALWRVLQLNNSYDLEAYLDMSQYTAKLERELQKLRVGVEDLDLLSPAGRRDLEALQSSGLGSIHYPGYLAQIQEPVIKANMEKLARELEGLAQAQASSVLKKQLQEEAHGLRHLYQEKVLPQQNLVAKLNISVRALASSAPNLQLETSGVLDRVTHLKGQLPAWANRILRNESECFLTRELGYFSQYVAWVKEEVTQRIATCQPLSGALDNGRVILCDVMADPWNAFWFCLAWCTFFLLPSVVFAVKTSKYFHPIWKRLSSSSSEETQLFHIPRVTSLKL
;
A
#
# COMPACT_ATOMS: atom_id res chain seq x y z
N MET A 1 19.34 -43.66 40.41
CA MET A 1 17.88 -43.81 40.57
C MET A 1 17.19 -42.46 40.75
N VAL A 2 17.08 -41.87 41.95
CA VAL A 2 16.32 -40.60 42.15
C VAL A 2 16.79 -39.46 41.22
N GLN A 3 18.11 -39.29 41.06
CA GLN A 3 18.66 -38.26 40.16
C GLN A 3 18.34 -38.52 38.69
N GLU A 4 18.32 -39.79 38.28
CA GLU A 4 18.04 -40.22 36.92
C GLU A 4 16.56 -40.02 36.59
N GLU A 5 15.67 -40.39 37.50
CA GLU A 5 14.22 -40.19 37.39
C GLU A 5 13.85 -38.70 37.37
N ASN A 6 14.53 -37.89 38.19
CA ASN A 6 14.39 -36.43 38.16
C ASN A 6 14.85 -35.85 36.81
N ASN A 7 15.94 -36.36 36.22
CA ASN A 7 16.38 -35.93 34.89
C ASN A 7 15.36 -36.29 33.80
N THR A 8 14.79 -37.50 33.84
CA THR A 8 13.76 -37.93 32.88
C THR A 8 12.52 -37.03 32.96
N PHE A 9 12.05 -36.72 34.16
CA PHE A 9 10.92 -35.81 34.36
C PHE A 9 11.21 -34.40 33.82
N ASN A 10 12.40 -33.85 34.12
CA ASN A 10 12.78 -32.50 33.66
C ASN A 10 13.08 -32.44 32.15
N ALA A 11 13.28 -33.58 31.48
CA ALA A 11 13.47 -33.65 30.03
C ALA A 11 12.16 -33.66 29.22
N LEU A 12 11.00 -33.87 29.86
CA LEU A 12 9.69 -33.89 29.21
C LEU A 12 9.41 -32.65 28.32
N PRO A 13 9.68 -31.40 28.77
CA PRO A 13 9.47 -30.22 27.93
C PRO A 13 10.33 -30.18 26.67
N LEU A 14 11.50 -30.83 26.67
CA LEU A 14 12.41 -30.91 25.52
C LEU A 14 11.97 -31.97 24.51
N LEU A 15 11.18 -32.95 24.94
CA LEU A 15 10.70 -34.04 24.11
C LEU A 15 9.62 -33.56 23.12
N ALA A 16 8.78 -32.61 23.55
CA ALA A 16 7.74 -32.02 22.72
C ALA A 16 8.28 -31.35 21.42
N PRO A 17 9.25 -30.42 21.45
CA PRO A 17 9.78 -29.82 20.22
C PRO A 17 10.52 -30.83 19.33
N LEU A 18 11.16 -31.86 19.92
CA LEU A 18 11.83 -32.92 19.16
C LEU A 18 10.84 -33.77 18.37
N GLN A 19 9.79 -34.26 19.02
CA GLN A 19 8.73 -35.03 18.35
C GLN A 19 7.97 -34.20 17.32
N MET A 20 7.86 -32.88 17.53
CA MET A 20 7.13 -31.98 16.64
C MET A 20 7.98 -31.44 15.48
N ALA A 21 9.28 -31.76 15.41
CA ALA A 21 10.18 -31.19 14.41
C ALA A 21 9.72 -31.48 12.96
N ASP A 22 9.32 -32.71 12.66
CA ASP A 22 8.84 -33.10 11.32
C ASP A 22 7.48 -32.47 10.99
N VAL A 23 6.58 -32.41 11.97
CA VAL A 23 5.27 -31.76 11.81
C VAL A 23 5.46 -30.27 11.52
N VAL A 24 6.32 -29.59 12.28
CA VAL A 24 6.68 -28.17 12.05
C VAL A 24 7.32 -27.98 10.67
N LYS A 25 8.14 -28.91 10.21
CA LYS A 25 8.76 -28.88 8.88
C LYS A 25 7.73 -29.00 7.76
N GLU A 26 6.77 -29.93 7.88
CA GLU A 26 5.68 -30.07 6.90
C GLU A 26 4.71 -28.88 6.93
N LEU A 27 4.44 -28.32 8.12
CA LEU A 27 3.70 -27.07 8.29
C LEU A 27 4.38 -25.90 7.55
N LYS A 28 5.69 -25.72 7.76
CA LYS A 28 6.48 -24.70 7.03
C LYS A 28 6.41 -24.90 5.52
N LYS A 29 6.46 -26.15 5.05
CA LYS A 29 6.36 -26.48 3.62
C LYS A 29 4.96 -26.20 3.06
N ALA A 30 3.90 -26.49 3.81
CA ALA A 30 2.53 -26.18 3.43
C ALA A 30 2.33 -24.66 3.28
N VAL A 31 2.79 -23.89 4.27
CA VAL A 31 2.75 -22.42 4.23
C VAL A 31 3.60 -21.88 3.07
N ALA A 32 4.77 -22.45 2.79
CA ALA A 32 5.63 -22.02 1.69
C ALA A 32 5.15 -22.42 0.27
N GLN A 33 4.23 -23.39 0.16
CA GLN A 33 3.63 -23.78 -1.13
C GLN A 33 2.44 -22.87 -1.52
N GLN A 34 1.76 -22.30 -0.53
CA GLN A 34 0.62 -21.39 -0.71
C GLN A 34 0.85 -20.16 -1.61
N PRO A 35 2.03 -19.49 -1.61
CA PRO A 35 2.31 -18.34 -2.46
C PRO A 35 2.17 -18.63 -3.96
N ARG A 36 2.22 -19.90 -4.38
CA ARG A 36 1.97 -20.28 -5.77
C ARG A 36 0.50 -20.04 -6.16
N GLY A 37 -0.44 -20.32 -5.26
CA GLY A 37 -1.86 -20.03 -5.44
C GLY A 37 -2.15 -18.54 -5.61
N LEU A 38 -1.53 -17.71 -4.76
CA LEU A 38 -1.58 -16.24 -4.84
C LEU A 38 -0.95 -15.69 -6.13
N LYS A 39 0.14 -16.29 -6.63
CA LYS A 39 0.71 -15.92 -7.93
C LYS A 39 -0.20 -16.28 -9.11
N THR A 40 -0.93 -17.41 -9.04
CA THR A 40 -1.99 -17.70 -10.00
C THR A 40 -3.16 -16.74 -9.89
N LEU A 41 -3.46 -16.24 -8.68
CA LEU A 41 -4.50 -15.25 -8.45
C LEU A 41 -4.13 -13.91 -9.10
N ALA A 42 -2.88 -13.46 -9.01
CA ALA A 42 -2.40 -12.30 -9.76
C ALA A 42 -2.46 -12.48 -11.29
N LYS A 43 -2.41 -13.73 -11.78
CA LYS A 43 -2.56 -14.06 -13.21
C LYS A 43 -4.02 -14.28 -13.64
N ALA A 44 -4.90 -14.62 -12.70
CA ALA A 44 -6.33 -14.85 -12.90
C ALA A 44 -7.15 -13.59 -12.66
N PHE A 45 -6.60 -12.65 -11.88
CA PHE A 45 -7.01 -11.26 -11.92
C PHE A 45 -7.02 -10.86 -13.39
N PRO A 46 -8.10 -10.22 -13.89
CA PRO A 46 -8.25 -9.92 -15.30
C PRO A 46 -6.92 -9.43 -15.83
N ASP A 47 -6.25 -10.30 -16.58
CA ASP A 47 -5.11 -9.96 -17.41
C ASP A 47 -5.68 -8.84 -18.23
N TRP A 48 -5.30 -7.61 -17.92
CA TRP A 48 -6.18 -6.47 -18.11
C TRP A 48 -6.29 -6.30 -19.63
N GLU A 49 -7.31 -6.96 -20.20
CA GLU A 49 -7.57 -6.97 -21.63
C GLU A 49 -7.91 -5.56 -22.05
N ALA A 50 -8.38 -4.74 -21.11
CA ALA A 50 -8.50 -3.31 -21.28
C ALA A 50 -7.15 -2.62 -21.56
N ASP A 51 -5.96 -3.10 -21.16
CA ASP A 51 -4.64 -2.42 -21.23
C ASP A 51 -3.98 -2.85 -22.52
N SER A 52 -4.12 -4.12 -22.89
CA SER A 52 -3.83 -4.52 -24.26
C SER A 52 -4.75 -3.79 -25.26
N ARG A 53 -6.05 -3.62 -24.96
CA ARG A 53 -6.98 -2.82 -25.79
C ARG A 53 -6.68 -1.32 -25.76
N TRP A 54 -6.37 -0.74 -24.60
CA TRP A 54 -6.06 0.68 -24.42
C TRP A 54 -4.72 1.01 -25.05
N SER A 55 -3.68 0.21 -24.81
CA SER A 55 -2.39 0.37 -25.45
C SER A 55 -2.51 0.23 -26.97
N GLN A 56 -3.29 -0.73 -27.49
CA GLN A 56 -3.54 -0.84 -28.92
C GLN A 56 -4.36 0.34 -29.47
N ALA A 57 -5.40 0.79 -28.77
CA ALA A 57 -6.23 1.91 -29.17
C ALA A 57 -5.44 3.23 -29.14
N LEU A 58 -4.68 3.49 -28.08
CA LEU A 58 -3.78 4.64 -27.94
C LEU A 58 -2.69 4.59 -29.01
N LYS A 59 -2.09 3.44 -29.28
CA LYS A 59 -1.07 3.28 -30.34
C LYS A 59 -1.68 3.48 -31.72
N LYS A 60 -2.93 3.06 -31.95
CA LYS A 60 -3.67 3.34 -33.19
C LYS A 60 -3.98 4.82 -33.33
N VAL A 61 -4.43 5.48 -32.27
CA VAL A 61 -4.71 6.93 -32.24
C VAL A 61 -3.43 7.72 -32.42
N GLU A 62 -2.33 7.36 -31.78
CA GLU A 62 -1.02 7.99 -31.91
C GLU A 62 -0.48 7.85 -33.34
N ASN A 63 -0.52 6.64 -33.90
CA ASN A 63 -0.08 6.42 -35.28
C ASN A 63 -0.98 7.16 -36.28
N SER A 64 -2.28 7.23 -36.00
CA SER A 64 -3.22 7.97 -36.85
C SER A 64 -3.08 9.48 -36.68
N SER A 65 -2.66 9.99 -35.51
CA SER A 65 -2.55 11.43 -35.23
C SER A 65 -1.23 12.04 -35.70
N ARG A 66 -0.13 11.26 -35.75
CA ARG A 66 1.18 11.70 -36.27
C ARG A 66 1.13 12.40 -37.64
N PRO A 67 0.42 11.90 -38.68
CA PRO A 67 0.30 12.63 -39.95
C PRO A 67 -0.49 13.94 -39.81
N TYR A 68 -1.54 13.97 -38.99
CA TYR A 68 -2.29 15.21 -38.71
C TYR A 68 -1.43 16.24 -37.98
N LEU A 69 -0.63 15.84 -36.98
CA LEU A 69 0.29 16.75 -36.29
C LEU A 69 1.30 17.40 -37.24
N LYS A 70 1.86 16.62 -38.18
CA LYS A 70 2.74 17.16 -39.23
C LYS A 70 2.00 18.12 -40.16
N ALA A 71 0.73 17.84 -40.48
CA ALA A 71 -0.10 18.73 -41.29
C ALA A 71 -0.45 20.02 -40.54
N VAL A 72 -0.76 19.94 -39.24
CA VAL A 72 -1.05 21.09 -38.37
C VAL A 72 0.17 22.00 -38.25
N GLN A 73 1.38 21.45 -38.05
CA GLN A 73 2.60 22.26 -38.05
C GLN A 73 2.83 23.01 -39.36
N ARG A 74 2.53 22.36 -40.49
CA ARG A 74 2.65 23.00 -41.81
C ARG A 74 1.57 24.06 -42.02
N TYR A 75 0.34 23.77 -41.63
CA TYR A 75 -0.79 24.69 -41.66
C TYR A 75 -0.53 25.92 -40.79
N GLU A 76 0.04 25.74 -39.60
CA GLU A 76 0.37 26.81 -38.68
C GLU A 76 1.38 27.79 -39.29
N LYS A 77 2.39 27.27 -40.01
CA LYS A 77 3.32 28.11 -40.77
C LYS A 77 2.62 28.94 -41.85
N TYR A 78 1.69 28.33 -42.60
CA TYR A 78 0.91 29.06 -43.62
C TYR A 78 -0.04 30.07 -42.99
N ARG A 79 -0.73 29.71 -41.90
CA ARG A 79 -1.61 30.60 -41.13
C ARG A 79 -0.84 31.83 -40.66
N TRP A 80 0.35 31.64 -40.12
CA TRP A 80 1.23 32.73 -39.68
C TRP A 80 1.64 33.64 -40.84
N ILE A 81 2.08 33.08 -41.98
CA ILE A 81 2.46 33.87 -43.17
C ILE A 81 1.28 34.67 -43.70
N VAL A 82 0.11 34.03 -43.86
CA VAL A 82 -1.11 34.69 -44.34
C VAL A 82 -1.55 35.79 -43.38
N GLY A 83 -1.49 35.53 -42.07
CA GLY A 83 -1.76 36.54 -41.04
C GLY A 83 -0.84 37.75 -41.14
N CYS A 84 0.48 37.54 -41.24
CA CYS A 84 1.46 38.61 -41.42
C CYS A 84 1.21 39.43 -42.70
N MET A 85 0.88 38.76 -43.81
CA MET A 85 0.55 39.44 -45.07
C MET A 85 -0.71 40.31 -44.93
N LEU A 86 -1.79 39.75 -44.36
CA LEU A 86 -3.04 40.47 -44.15
C LEU A 86 -2.85 41.70 -43.25
N CYS A 87 -2.15 41.54 -42.13
CA CYS A 87 -1.81 42.64 -41.23
C CYS A 87 -0.97 43.71 -41.94
N SER A 88 0.01 43.32 -42.75
CA SER A 88 0.85 44.26 -43.50
C SER A 88 0.05 45.08 -44.51
N VAL A 89 -0.92 44.46 -45.19
CA VAL A 89 -1.80 45.16 -46.15
C VAL A 89 -2.72 46.14 -45.45
N VAL A 90 -3.31 45.76 -44.31
CA VAL A 90 -4.15 46.67 -43.50
C VAL A 90 -3.31 47.83 -42.96
N LEU A 91 -2.10 47.56 -42.46
CA LEU A 91 -1.17 48.61 -42.02
C LEU A 91 -0.79 49.55 -43.16
N LEU A 92 -0.56 49.02 -44.38
CA LEU A 92 -0.28 49.84 -45.55
C LEU A 92 -1.44 50.80 -45.86
N VAL A 93 -2.69 50.34 -45.78
CA VAL A 93 -3.88 51.21 -45.91
C VAL A 93 -3.85 52.33 -44.87
N VAL A 94 -3.59 52.00 -43.60
CA VAL A 94 -3.53 52.97 -42.51
C VAL A 94 -2.41 53.99 -42.76
N VAL A 95 -1.23 53.56 -43.18
CA VAL A 95 -0.09 54.43 -43.50
C VAL A 95 -0.43 55.35 -44.68
N CYS A 96 -1.03 54.83 -45.76
CA CYS A 96 -1.50 55.65 -46.87
C CYS A 96 -2.50 56.71 -46.39
N ASN A 97 -3.44 56.33 -45.52
CA ASN A 97 -4.42 57.28 -44.98
C ASN A 97 -3.76 58.36 -44.11
N LEU A 98 -2.82 58.00 -43.23
CA LEU A 98 -2.11 58.95 -42.37
C LEU A 98 -1.22 59.91 -43.17
N VAL A 99 -0.43 59.39 -44.11
CA VAL A 99 0.46 60.20 -44.96
C VAL A 99 -0.38 61.08 -45.90
N GLY A 100 -1.45 60.52 -46.46
CA GLY A 100 -2.38 61.23 -47.33
C GLY A 100 -3.09 62.39 -46.61
N LEU A 101 -3.55 62.15 -45.37
CA LEU A 101 -4.09 63.19 -44.50
C LEU A 101 -3.04 64.26 -44.17
N SER A 102 -1.86 63.87 -43.71
CA SER A 102 -0.81 64.80 -43.27
C SER A 102 -0.32 65.72 -44.40
N LEU A 103 -0.06 65.14 -45.58
CA LEU A 103 0.36 65.92 -46.76
C LEU A 103 -0.79 66.80 -47.30
N GLY A 104 -2.02 66.29 -47.21
CA GLY A 104 -3.21 67.04 -47.62
C GLY A 104 -3.52 68.22 -46.71
N THR A 105 -3.45 68.06 -45.40
CA THR A 105 -3.59 69.15 -44.42
C THR A 105 -2.45 70.15 -44.55
N TRP A 106 -1.20 69.70 -44.74
CA TRP A 106 -0.07 70.59 -44.98
C TRP A 106 -0.26 71.42 -46.25
N GLY A 107 -0.72 70.79 -47.35
CA GLY A 107 -1.03 71.49 -48.60
C GLY A 107 -2.19 72.47 -48.50
N LEU A 108 -3.18 72.21 -47.62
CA LEU A 108 -4.24 73.17 -47.32
C LEU A 108 -3.73 74.36 -46.50
N SER A 109 -2.91 74.12 -45.47
CA SER A 109 -2.40 75.20 -44.60
C SER A 109 -1.42 76.13 -45.31
N ALA A 110 -0.63 75.61 -46.26
CA ALA A 110 0.34 76.41 -47.02
C ALA A 110 -0.25 77.01 -48.32
N ARG A 111 -1.57 77.13 -48.44
CA ARG A 111 -2.27 77.53 -49.69
C ARG A 111 -2.03 79.00 -50.10
N GLU A 112 -1.39 79.79 -49.24
CA GLU A 112 -0.99 81.17 -49.52
C GLU A 112 0.25 81.25 -50.45
N ASP A 113 1.05 80.17 -50.58
CA ASP A 113 2.26 80.14 -51.41
C ASP A 113 2.05 79.44 -52.77
N PRO A 114 2.42 80.05 -53.93
CA PRO A 114 1.79 79.70 -55.22
C PRO A 114 2.28 78.43 -55.92
N SER A 115 3.32 77.72 -55.48
CA SER A 115 3.86 76.60 -56.28
C SER A 115 4.26 75.29 -55.57
N PRO A 116 4.96 75.24 -54.41
CA PRO A 116 5.31 73.94 -53.80
C PRO A 116 4.18 73.37 -52.92
N SER A 117 3.23 74.19 -52.50
CA SER A 117 2.13 73.81 -51.60
C SER A 117 1.03 73.02 -52.32
N GLU A 118 0.66 73.42 -53.53
CA GLU A 118 -0.34 72.72 -54.34
C GLU A 118 0.10 71.31 -54.76
N ALA A 119 1.41 71.10 -54.95
CA ALA A 119 1.97 69.80 -55.25
C ALA A 119 1.78 68.81 -54.07
N LYS A 120 1.94 69.30 -52.84
CA LYS A 120 1.77 68.51 -51.60
C LYS A 120 0.30 68.15 -51.36
N GLY A 121 -0.64 69.09 -51.55
CA GLY A 121 -2.08 68.80 -51.47
C GLY A 121 -2.55 67.78 -52.51
N ARG A 122 -2.10 67.92 -53.76
CA ARG A 122 -2.35 66.93 -54.83
C ARG A 122 -1.75 65.57 -54.53
N ALA A 123 -0.54 65.51 -53.97
CA ALA A 123 0.09 64.26 -53.56
C ALA A 123 -0.70 63.58 -52.42
N GLY A 124 -1.11 64.34 -51.40
CA GLY A 124 -1.95 63.83 -50.30
C GLY A 124 -3.29 63.25 -50.79
N ALA A 125 -3.98 63.96 -51.68
CA ALA A 125 -5.21 63.49 -52.30
C ALA A 125 -5.01 62.19 -53.11
N ARG A 126 -3.92 62.07 -53.88
CA ARG A 126 -3.59 60.85 -54.63
C ARG A 126 -3.31 59.67 -53.70
N ILE A 127 -2.53 59.90 -52.63
CA ILE A 127 -2.20 58.85 -51.65
C ILE A 127 -3.45 58.39 -50.89
N LEU A 128 -4.38 59.30 -50.54
CA LEU A 128 -5.69 58.91 -49.99
C LEU A 128 -6.51 58.06 -50.96
N MET A 129 -6.53 58.40 -52.24
CA MET A 129 -7.25 57.61 -53.24
C MET A 129 -6.60 56.23 -53.49
N ILE A 130 -5.27 56.12 -53.37
CA ILE A 130 -4.56 54.83 -53.37
C ILE A 130 -5.00 53.99 -52.15
N GLY A 131 -5.07 54.60 -50.97
CA GLY A 131 -5.57 53.95 -49.75
C GLY A 131 -7.02 53.46 -49.88
N VAL A 132 -7.89 54.26 -50.50
CA VAL A 132 -9.29 53.87 -50.81
C VAL A 132 -9.34 52.68 -51.78
N CYS A 133 -8.54 52.72 -52.85
CA CYS A 133 -8.49 51.63 -53.83
C CYS A 133 -8.01 50.32 -53.18
N LEU A 134 -6.95 50.39 -52.37
CA LEU A 134 -6.44 49.23 -51.63
C LEU A 134 -7.47 48.72 -50.60
N SER A 135 -8.17 49.62 -49.92
CA SER A 135 -9.24 49.25 -48.98
C SER A 135 -10.36 48.49 -49.67
N PHE A 136 -10.81 48.94 -50.85
CA PHE A 136 -11.87 48.27 -51.61
C PHE A 136 -11.43 46.89 -52.13
N LEU A 137 -10.19 46.80 -52.63
CA LEU A 137 -9.60 45.55 -53.12
C LEU A 137 -9.50 44.48 -52.01
N VAL A 138 -9.24 44.91 -50.78
CA VAL A 138 -8.99 44.01 -49.64
C VAL A 138 -10.24 43.79 -48.79
N ALA A 139 -11.25 44.65 -48.87
CA ALA A 139 -12.49 44.54 -48.08
C ALA A 139 -13.26 43.24 -48.37
N ALA A 140 -13.54 42.94 -49.65
CA ALA A 140 -14.26 41.73 -50.03
C ALA A 140 -13.60 40.43 -49.55
N PRO A 141 -12.29 40.19 -49.79
CA PRO A 141 -11.63 38.99 -49.27
C PRO A 141 -11.54 38.96 -47.74
N LEU A 142 -11.39 40.10 -47.07
CA LEU A 142 -11.42 40.16 -45.59
C LEU A 142 -12.79 39.78 -45.03
N ILE A 143 -13.89 40.28 -45.60
CA ILE A 143 -15.25 39.93 -45.17
C ILE A 143 -15.49 38.43 -45.32
N LEU A 144 -15.11 37.84 -46.46
CA LEU A 144 -15.25 36.42 -46.71
C LEU A 144 -14.41 35.58 -45.74
N LEU A 145 -13.18 36.01 -45.47
CA LEU A 145 -12.30 35.36 -44.50
C LEU A 145 -12.89 35.44 -43.07
N VAL A 146 -13.39 36.60 -42.64
CA VAL A 146 -14.04 36.77 -41.34
C VAL A 146 -15.25 35.85 -41.22
N PHE A 147 -16.12 35.81 -42.23
CA PHE A 147 -17.32 34.98 -42.19
C PHE A 147 -16.99 33.47 -42.11
N SER A 148 -16.07 32.99 -42.94
CA SER A 148 -15.65 31.59 -42.93
C SER A 148 -15.00 31.19 -41.59
N THR A 149 -14.12 32.03 -41.06
CA THR A 149 -13.43 31.76 -39.78
C THR A 149 -14.35 31.89 -38.58
N PHE A 150 -15.32 32.82 -38.60
CA PHE A 150 -16.40 32.93 -37.61
C PHE A 150 -17.29 31.69 -37.60
N LEU A 151 -17.72 31.19 -38.77
CA LEU A 151 -18.55 29.99 -38.84
C LEU A 151 -17.85 28.80 -38.19
N VAL A 152 -16.56 28.61 -38.44
CA VAL A 152 -15.82 27.51 -37.80
C VAL A 152 -15.62 27.78 -36.31
N GLY A 153 -15.05 28.92 -35.94
CA GLY A 153 -14.67 29.22 -34.56
C GLY A 153 -15.87 29.39 -33.61
N GLY A 154 -16.91 30.09 -34.06
CA GLY A 154 -18.13 30.31 -33.29
C GLY A 154 -18.91 29.03 -33.02
N ASN A 155 -19.01 28.13 -34.01
CA ASN A 155 -19.63 26.81 -33.81
C ASN A 155 -18.78 25.92 -32.89
N VAL A 156 -17.45 25.91 -33.04
CA VAL A 156 -16.58 25.15 -32.12
C VAL A 156 -16.73 25.65 -30.69
N GLN A 157 -16.78 26.98 -30.47
CA GLN A 157 -16.96 27.53 -29.12
C GLN A 157 -18.30 27.13 -28.50
N THR A 158 -19.39 27.31 -29.27
CA THR A 158 -20.75 27.18 -28.75
C THR A 158 -21.19 25.72 -28.65
N LEU A 159 -20.94 24.90 -29.68
CA LEU A 159 -21.42 23.51 -29.75
C LEU A 159 -20.48 22.50 -29.09
N LEU A 160 -19.17 22.77 -29.07
CA LEU A 160 -18.19 21.85 -28.49
C LEU A 160 -17.69 22.36 -27.15
N CYS A 161 -17.05 23.53 -27.10
CA CYS A 161 -16.34 23.96 -25.90
C CYS A 161 -17.24 24.26 -24.72
N GLN A 162 -18.35 24.98 -24.93
CA GLN A 162 -19.33 25.25 -23.88
C GLN A 162 -20.05 23.97 -23.43
N SER A 163 -20.47 23.12 -24.37
CA SER A 163 -21.12 21.84 -24.02
C SER A 163 -20.16 20.85 -23.36
N TRP A 164 -18.86 20.90 -23.66
CA TRP A 164 -17.85 20.10 -22.97
C TRP A 164 -17.64 20.62 -21.54
N GLU A 165 -17.66 21.93 -21.35
CA GLU A 165 -17.57 22.55 -20.03
C GLU A 165 -18.74 22.21 -19.10
N SER A 166 -19.95 22.33 -19.61
CA SER A 166 -21.17 22.02 -18.86
C SER A 166 -21.33 20.52 -18.59
N GLY A 167 -20.59 19.68 -19.32
CA GLY A 167 -20.71 18.22 -19.28
C GLY A 167 -21.82 17.65 -20.16
N GLU A 168 -22.60 18.51 -20.83
CA GLU A 168 -23.64 18.14 -21.80
C GLU A 168 -23.07 17.33 -22.97
N LEU A 169 -21.80 17.54 -23.33
CA LEU A 169 -21.14 16.77 -24.38
C LEU A 169 -21.03 15.28 -24.02
N TYR A 170 -20.82 14.96 -22.74
CA TYR A 170 -20.79 13.58 -22.29
C TYR A 170 -22.18 12.96 -22.29
N GLU A 171 -23.21 13.71 -21.92
CA GLU A 171 -24.62 13.28 -22.01
C GLU A 171 -25.05 13.04 -23.46
N PHE A 172 -24.63 13.93 -24.37
CA PHE A 172 -24.83 13.76 -25.80
C PHE A 172 -24.15 12.49 -26.33
N ALA A 173 -22.94 12.19 -25.88
CA ALA A 173 -22.20 10.98 -26.23
C ALA A 173 -22.82 9.70 -25.64
N ASP A 174 -23.46 9.80 -24.46
CA ASP A 174 -24.17 8.68 -23.83
C ASP A 174 -25.51 8.38 -24.49
N THR A 175 -26.09 9.34 -25.22
CA THR A 175 -27.40 9.17 -25.87
C THR A 175 -27.30 8.27 -27.12
N PRO A 176 -28.04 7.15 -27.17
CA PRO A 176 -27.95 6.21 -28.29
C PRO A 176 -28.45 6.83 -29.59
N GLY A 177 -27.65 6.71 -30.65
CA GLY A 177 -27.96 7.23 -32.00
C GLY A 177 -27.26 8.53 -32.37
N ASN A 178 -26.64 9.23 -31.41
CA ASN A 178 -25.94 10.49 -31.66
C ASN A 178 -24.50 10.30 -32.18
N LEU A 179 -23.85 9.20 -31.81
CA LEU A 179 -22.52 8.83 -32.30
C LEU A 179 -22.63 7.75 -33.39
N PRO A 180 -21.74 7.78 -34.40
CA PRO A 180 -21.71 6.74 -35.43
C PRO A 180 -21.43 5.36 -34.80
N PRO A 181 -21.97 4.26 -35.36
CA PRO A 181 -21.82 2.91 -34.80
C PRO A 181 -20.37 2.46 -34.62
N SER A 182 -19.44 3.03 -35.38
CA SER A 182 -18.01 2.79 -35.28
C SER A 182 -17.35 3.37 -34.01
N MET A 183 -18.03 4.24 -33.29
CA MET A 183 -17.51 5.00 -32.15
C MET A 183 -18.34 4.75 -30.89
N ASN A 184 -18.41 3.49 -30.47
CA ASN A 184 -19.02 3.10 -29.20
C ASN A 184 -18.02 3.30 -28.05
N LEU A 185 -18.01 4.50 -27.48
CA LEU A 185 -17.10 4.87 -26.40
C LEU A 185 -17.30 4.03 -25.14
N SER A 186 -18.54 3.66 -24.80
CA SER A 186 -18.85 2.82 -23.64
C SER A 186 -18.16 1.46 -23.76
N HIS A 187 -18.24 0.83 -24.94
CA HIS A 187 -17.52 -0.42 -25.20
C HIS A 187 -15.99 -0.26 -25.19
N LEU A 188 -15.47 0.85 -25.73
CA LEU A 188 -14.03 1.15 -25.74
C LEU A 188 -13.47 1.33 -24.31
N LEU A 189 -14.23 2.02 -23.46
CA LEU A 189 -13.91 2.26 -22.06
C LEU A 189 -14.16 1.04 -21.16
N GLY A 190 -14.74 -0.04 -21.69
CA GLY A 190 -15.12 -1.22 -20.92
C GLY A 190 -16.32 -1.00 -20.00
N LEU A 191 -17.09 0.07 -20.21
CA LEU A 191 -18.30 0.39 -19.47
C LEU A 191 -19.44 -0.52 -19.97
N LYS A 192 -19.97 -1.37 -19.09
CA LYS A 192 -21.11 -2.24 -19.43
C LYS A 192 -22.45 -1.50 -19.29
N ASN A 193 -22.72 -0.97 -18.09
CA ASN A 193 -24.01 -0.39 -17.71
C ASN A 193 -23.89 1.04 -17.13
N ALA A 194 -22.74 1.68 -17.30
CA ALA A 194 -22.47 3.00 -16.76
C ALA A 194 -22.34 4.02 -17.90
N SER A 195 -23.01 5.16 -17.74
CA SER A 195 -22.85 6.34 -18.60
C SER A 195 -21.44 6.92 -18.47
N ILE A 196 -20.84 7.35 -19.57
CA ILE A 196 -19.55 8.03 -19.66
C ILE A 196 -19.53 9.26 -18.76
N PHE A 197 -20.63 10.02 -18.69
CA PHE A 197 -20.74 11.18 -17.81
C PHE A 197 -20.54 10.81 -16.33
N LEU A 198 -21.28 9.79 -15.85
CA LEU A 198 -21.13 9.28 -14.48
C LEU A 198 -19.73 8.73 -14.23
N ALA A 199 -19.15 8.01 -15.19
CA ALA A 199 -17.80 7.49 -15.10
C ALA A 199 -16.77 8.62 -14.96
N TYR A 200 -16.86 9.66 -15.80
CA TYR A 200 -16.03 10.85 -15.71
C TYR A 200 -16.17 11.54 -14.34
N GLN A 201 -17.39 11.74 -13.85
CA GLN A 201 -17.63 12.40 -12.56
C GLN A 201 -17.04 11.60 -11.39
N GLN A 202 -17.14 10.27 -11.42
CA GLN A 202 -16.55 9.39 -10.42
C GLN A 202 -15.01 9.40 -10.50
N CYS A 203 -14.45 9.39 -11.71
CA CYS A 203 -13.00 9.49 -11.93
C CYS A 203 -12.42 10.81 -11.46
N ARG A 204 -13.13 11.92 -11.71
CA ARG A 204 -12.73 13.25 -11.23
C ARG A 204 -12.69 13.34 -9.69
N LYS A 205 -13.52 12.55 -9.00
CA LYS A 205 -13.51 12.40 -7.54
C LYS A 205 -12.47 11.40 -7.01
N GLY A 206 -11.66 10.78 -7.88
CA GLY A 206 -10.64 9.81 -7.49
C GLY A 206 -11.17 8.40 -7.22
N ALA A 207 -12.32 8.02 -7.77
CA ALA A 207 -12.85 6.67 -7.60
C ALA A 207 -11.89 5.60 -8.20
N ALA A 208 -11.79 4.46 -7.52
CA ALA A 208 -11.12 3.27 -8.04
C ALA A 208 -11.86 2.72 -9.26
N LEU A 209 -11.11 2.25 -10.24
CA LEU A 209 -11.67 1.72 -11.48
C LEU A 209 -12.58 0.51 -11.24
N TRP A 210 -12.32 -0.27 -10.19
CA TRP A 210 -13.19 -1.38 -9.74
C TRP A 210 -14.65 -0.96 -9.59
N ARG A 211 -14.86 0.19 -8.94
CA ARG A 211 -16.19 0.77 -8.72
C ARG A 211 -16.78 1.32 -10.01
N VAL A 212 -15.99 2.04 -10.79
CA VAL A 212 -16.45 2.74 -12.01
C VAL A 212 -16.86 1.77 -13.12
N LEU A 213 -16.06 0.72 -13.34
CA LEU A 213 -16.37 -0.32 -14.33
C LEU A 213 -17.37 -1.37 -13.83
N GLN A 214 -17.80 -1.26 -12.56
CA GLN A 214 -18.69 -2.23 -11.91
C GLN A 214 -18.16 -3.68 -12.00
N LEU A 215 -16.86 -3.86 -11.75
CA LEU A 215 -16.21 -5.18 -11.91
C LEU A 215 -16.81 -6.26 -11.02
N ASN A 216 -17.48 -5.86 -9.93
CA ASN A 216 -18.21 -6.76 -9.02
C ASN A 216 -19.26 -7.63 -9.74
N ASN A 217 -19.83 -7.16 -10.85
CA ASN A 217 -20.82 -7.91 -11.62
C ASN A 217 -20.20 -8.94 -12.58
N SER A 218 -18.88 -8.88 -12.78
CA SER A 218 -18.14 -9.72 -13.73
C SER A 218 -17.07 -10.58 -13.08
N TYR A 219 -16.58 -10.17 -11.91
CA TYR A 219 -15.50 -10.83 -11.18
C TYR A 219 -15.94 -11.07 -9.75
N ASP A 220 -15.96 -12.33 -9.36
CA ASP A 220 -16.19 -12.74 -7.98
C ASP A 220 -14.87 -12.70 -7.21
N LEU A 221 -14.56 -11.53 -6.65
CA LEU A 221 -13.37 -11.34 -5.82
C LEU A 221 -13.40 -12.22 -4.56
N GLU A 222 -14.59 -12.51 -4.03
CA GLU A 222 -14.74 -13.34 -2.82
C GLU A 222 -14.31 -14.78 -3.08
N ALA A 223 -14.65 -15.34 -4.25
CA ALA A 223 -14.24 -16.70 -4.62
C ALA A 223 -12.71 -16.87 -4.68
N TYR A 224 -11.97 -15.81 -5.04
CA TYR A 224 -10.51 -15.82 -5.06
C TYR A 224 -9.91 -15.53 -3.69
N LEU A 225 -10.54 -14.66 -2.90
CA LEU A 225 -10.07 -14.29 -1.56
C LEU A 225 -10.53 -15.24 -0.44
N ASP A 226 -11.24 -16.32 -0.79
CA ASP A 226 -11.69 -17.32 0.16
C ASP A 226 -10.50 -17.99 0.88
N MET A 227 -10.38 -17.66 2.16
CA MET A 227 -9.32 -18.18 3.03
C MET A 227 -9.33 -19.69 3.13
N SER A 228 -10.51 -20.33 3.04
CA SER A 228 -10.64 -21.78 3.24
C SER A 228 -9.82 -22.58 2.23
N GLN A 229 -9.66 -22.07 1.00
CA GLN A 229 -8.85 -22.69 -0.05
C GLN A 229 -7.36 -22.76 0.32
N TYR A 230 -6.92 -21.84 1.16
CA TYR A 230 -5.53 -21.71 1.58
C TYR A 230 -5.34 -22.36 2.96
N THR A 231 -6.21 -22.10 3.92
CA THR A 231 -5.98 -22.48 5.32
C THR A 231 -6.41 -23.90 5.65
N ALA A 232 -7.23 -24.56 4.82
CA ALA A 232 -7.74 -25.90 5.13
C ALA A 232 -6.66 -26.98 5.32
N LYS A 233 -5.52 -26.87 4.63
CA LYS A 233 -4.38 -27.80 4.83
C LYS A 233 -3.68 -27.52 6.15
N LEU A 234 -3.51 -26.23 6.49
CA LEU A 234 -2.91 -25.79 7.75
C LEU A 234 -3.74 -26.27 8.95
N GLU A 235 -5.05 -26.04 8.91
CA GLU A 235 -6.01 -26.49 9.93
C GLU A 235 -5.97 -28.01 10.12
N ARG A 236 -6.00 -28.77 9.02
CA ARG A 236 -5.95 -30.24 9.05
C ARG A 236 -4.66 -30.78 9.63
N GLU A 237 -3.51 -30.20 9.31
CA GLU A 237 -2.23 -30.65 9.85
C GLU A 237 -2.08 -30.27 11.34
N LEU A 238 -2.56 -29.09 11.75
CA LEU A 238 -2.57 -28.67 13.16
C LEU A 238 -3.48 -29.54 14.04
N GLN A 239 -4.64 -29.96 13.54
CA GLN A 239 -5.56 -30.86 14.26
C GLN A 239 -5.00 -32.28 14.46
N LYS A 240 -4.01 -32.70 13.66
CA LYS A 240 -3.35 -34.01 13.77
C LYS A 240 -2.22 -34.04 14.79
N LEU A 241 -1.81 -32.89 15.35
CA LEU A 241 -0.73 -32.86 16.35
C LEU A 241 -1.09 -33.72 17.56
N ARG A 242 -0.19 -34.66 17.87
CA ARG A 242 -0.24 -35.50 19.07
C ARG A 242 1.18 -35.69 19.59
N VAL A 243 1.39 -35.56 20.90
CA VAL A 243 2.68 -35.87 21.55
C VAL A 243 2.60 -37.28 22.09
N GLY A 244 3.59 -38.12 21.76
CA GLY A 244 3.74 -39.44 22.32
C GLY A 244 4.43 -39.37 23.67
N VAL A 245 3.65 -39.38 24.76
CA VAL A 245 4.16 -39.44 26.15
C VAL A 245 3.91 -40.82 26.79
N GLU A 246 3.35 -41.76 26.02
CA GLU A 246 2.91 -43.08 26.50
C GLU A 246 4.09 -43.98 26.87
N ASP A 247 5.19 -43.89 26.11
CA ASP A 247 6.40 -44.70 26.31
C ASP A 247 7.36 -44.13 27.37
N LEU A 248 6.95 -43.08 28.08
CA LEU A 248 7.83 -42.38 29.02
C LEU A 248 7.80 -43.05 30.40
N ASP A 249 8.91 -43.67 30.77
CA ASP A 249 9.07 -44.29 32.08
C ASP A 249 9.48 -43.25 33.13
N LEU A 250 8.47 -42.73 33.83
CA LEU A 250 8.64 -41.82 34.98
C LEU A 250 9.37 -42.47 36.17
N LEU A 251 9.31 -43.79 36.26
CA LEU A 251 9.97 -44.61 37.26
C LEU A 251 10.63 -45.78 36.54
N SER A 252 11.93 -45.95 36.74
CA SER A 252 12.69 -46.99 36.06
C SER A 252 12.15 -48.39 36.42
N PRO A 253 12.22 -49.39 35.52
CA PRO A 253 11.84 -50.77 35.86
C PRO A 253 12.62 -51.35 37.05
N ALA A 254 13.85 -50.89 37.27
CA ALA A 254 14.63 -51.23 38.47
C ALA A 254 14.05 -50.56 39.72
N GLY A 255 13.84 -49.23 39.68
CA GLY A 255 13.29 -48.51 40.83
C GLY A 255 11.88 -48.93 41.21
N ARG A 256 11.04 -49.28 40.23
CA ARG A 256 9.70 -49.85 40.49
C ARG A 256 9.79 -51.18 41.23
N ARG A 257 10.67 -52.09 40.77
CA ARG A 257 10.89 -53.37 41.44
C ARG A 257 11.42 -53.20 42.86
N ASP A 258 12.35 -52.27 43.08
CA ASP A 258 12.91 -52.01 44.41
C ASP A 258 11.85 -51.44 45.37
N LEU A 259 10.99 -50.54 44.91
CA LEU A 259 9.87 -50.00 45.69
C LEU A 259 8.80 -51.08 45.96
N GLU A 260 8.46 -51.91 44.98
CA GLU A 260 7.54 -53.05 45.17
C GLU A 260 8.10 -54.08 46.16
N ALA A 261 9.41 -54.35 46.10
CA ALA A 261 10.10 -55.21 47.06
C ALA A 261 10.09 -54.61 48.48
N LEU A 262 10.30 -53.30 48.60
CA LEU A 262 10.23 -52.61 49.89
C LEU A 262 8.79 -52.59 50.45
N GLN A 263 7.80 -52.37 49.59
CA GLN A 263 6.38 -52.44 49.95
C GLN A 263 6.01 -53.83 50.48
N SER A 264 6.47 -54.88 49.79
CA SER A 264 6.18 -56.28 50.14
C SER A 264 7.15 -56.91 51.16
N SER A 265 8.14 -56.16 51.66
CA SER A 265 9.18 -56.64 52.57
C SER A 265 8.70 -57.17 53.93
N GLY A 266 7.47 -56.83 54.34
CA GLY A 266 6.92 -57.21 55.64
C GLY A 266 7.59 -56.51 56.83
N LEU A 267 8.36 -55.44 56.62
CA LEU A 267 8.99 -54.66 57.70
C LEU A 267 7.97 -54.15 58.73
N GLY A 268 6.80 -53.66 58.29
CA GLY A 268 5.76 -53.18 59.19
C GLY A 268 5.08 -54.28 60.03
N SER A 269 5.18 -55.54 59.61
CA SER A 269 4.58 -56.70 60.30
C SER A 269 5.54 -57.41 61.26
N ILE A 270 6.78 -56.91 61.42
CA ILE A 270 7.72 -57.44 62.40
C ILE A 270 7.22 -57.13 63.82
N HIS A 271 7.21 -58.13 64.71
CA HIS A 271 6.84 -57.94 66.11
C HIS A 271 7.99 -57.31 66.92
N TYR A 272 8.26 -56.02 66.67
CA TYR A 272 9.31 -55.25 67.35
C TYR A 272 9.25 -55.28 68.89
N PRO A 273 8.07 -55.23 69.55
CA PRO A 273 7.99 -55.32 71.00
C PRO A 273 8.64 -56.59 71.56
N GLY A 274 8.47 -57.74 70.89
CA GLY A 274 9.09 -59.00 71.30
C GLY A 274 10.61 -58.98 71.19
N TYR A 275 11.16 -58.42 70.10
CA TYR A 275 12.61 -58.24 69.97
C TYR A 275 13.16 -57.29 71.04
N LEU A 276 12.47 -56.18 71.31
CA LEU A 276 12.87 -55.22 72.34
C LEU A 276 12.83 -55.82 73.75
N ALA A 277 11.85 -56.69 74.04
CA ALA A 277 11.79 -57.43 75.31
C ALA A 277 13.00 -58.37 75.46
N GLN A 278 13.32 -59.15 74.41
CA GLN A 278 14.46 -60.08 74.45
C GLN A 278 15.81 -59.36 74.60
N ILE A 279 15.95 -58.18 73.97
CA ILE A 279 17.17 -57.35 74.03
C ILE A 279 17.39 -56.75 75.43
N GLN A 280 16.34 -56.57 76.23
CA GLN A 280 16.44 -56.06 77.59
C GLN A 280 16.89 -57.13 78.59
N GLU A 281 16.89 -58.41 78.22
CA GLU A 281 17.39 -59.47 79.08
C GLU A 281 18.93 -59.38 79.23
N PRO A 282 19.47 -59.62 80.44
CA PRO A 282 20.91 -59.62 80.63
C PRO A 282 21.55 -60.78 79.86
N VAL A 283 22.65 -60.49 79.16
CA VAL A 283 23.44 -61.48 78.37
C VAL A 283 23.79 -62.70 79.21
N ILE A 284 24.11 -62.50 80.49
CA ILE A 284 24.36 -63.55 81.47
C ILE A 284 23.58 -63.23 82.75
N LYS A 285 22.88 -64.24 83.28
CA LYS A 285 22.10 -64.11 84.53
C LYS A 285 22.96 -63.95 85.78
N ALA A 286 24.16 -64.56 85.78
CA ALA A 286 25.11 -64.52 86.88
C ALA A 286 26.07 -63.32 86.77
N ASN A 287 26.35 -62.67 87.90
CA ASN A 287 27.37 -61.64 87.98
C ASN A 287 28.76 -62.31 88.05
N MET A 288 29.40 -62.46 86.88
CA MET A 288 30.71 -63.10 86.75
C MET A 288 31.79 -62.44 87.59
N GLU A 289 31.78 -61.12 87.75
CA GLU A 289 32.75 -60.41 88.59
C GLU A 289 32.53 -60.66 90.09
N LYS A 290 31.27 -60.79 90.52
CA LYS A 290 30.96 -61.20 91.90
C LYS A 290 31.43 -62.63 92.15
N LEU A 291 31.14 -63.55 91.22
CA LEU A 291 31.55 -64.95 91.34
C LEU A 291 33.09 -65.10 91.32
N ALA A 292 33.79 -64.33 90.49
CA ALA A 292 35.26 -64.31 90.47
C ALA A 292 35.84 -63.84 91.82
N ARG A 293 35.27 -62.79 92.42
CA ARG A 293 35.67 -62.30 93.75
C ARG A 293 35.38 -63.29 94.87
N GLU A 294 34.25 -63.99 94.81
CA GLU A 294 33.91 -65.04 95.78
C GLU A 294 34.88 -66.23 95.68
N LEU A 295 35.25 -66.65 94.46
CA LEU A 295 36.27 -67.68 94.22
C LEU A 295 37.65 -67.27 94.77
N GLU A 296 38.05 -66.00 94.58
CA GLU A 296 39.28 -65.47 95.19
C GLU A 296 39.23 -65.42 96.72
N GLY A 297 38.10 -65.01 97.29
CA GLY A 297 37.90 -65.01 98.74
C GLY A 297 38.02 -66.42 99.33
N LEU A 298 37.40 -67.41 98.69
CA LEU A 298 37.53 -68.83 99.05
C LEU A 298 38.96 -69.33 98.89
N ALA A 299 39.68 -68.88 97.85
CA ALA A 299 41.09 -69.23 97.65
C ALA A 299 41.98 -68.72 98.79
N GLN A 300 41.71 -67.53 99.34
CA GLN A 300 42.48 -66.97 100.45
C GLN A 300 42.25 -67.70 101.78
N ALA A 301 41.05 -68.24 102.00
CA ALA A 301 40.71 -69.00 103.20
C ALA A 301 41.19 -70.46 103.19
N GLN A 302 41.80 -70.92 102.09
CA GLN A 302 42.15 -72.33 101.88
C GLN A 302 43.58 -72.66 102.37
N ALA A 303 43.72 -73.76 103.12
CA ALA A 303 44.99 -74.25 103.63
C ALA A 303 45.81 -75.05 102.59
N SER A 304 45.12 -75.72 101.64
CA SER A 304 45.77 -76.42 100.53
C SER A 304 46.26 -75.44 99.45
N SER A 305 47.57 -75.40 99.23
CA SER A 305 48.19 -74.54 98.21
C SER A 305 47.73 -74.88 96.79
N VAL A 306 47.44 -76.15 96.51
CA VAL A 306 46.95 -76.62 95.21
C VAL A 306 45.54 -76.12 94.93
N LEU A 307 44.63 -76.28 95.89
CA LEU A 307 43.23 -75.85 95.72
C LEU A 307 43.11 -74.33 95.68
N LYS A 308 43.95 -73.61 96.46
CA LYS A 308 44.08 -72.15 96.39
C LYS A 308 44.43 -71.69 94.97
N LYS A 309 45.44 -72.32 94.34
CA LYS A 309 45.86 -71.95 92.98
C LYS A 309 44.78 -72.26 91.94
N GLN A 310 44.11 -73.40 92.03
CA GLN A 310 43.01 -73.76 91.11
C GLN A 310 41.85 -72.77 91.20
N LEU A 311 41.44 -72.36 92.41
CA LEU A 311 40.38 -71.36 92.59
C LEU A 311 40.77 -69.99 92.02
N GLN A 312 42.05 -69.60 92.11
CA GLN A 312 42.57 -68.39 91.50
C GLN A 312 42.60 -68.47 89.97
N GLU A 313 42.97 -69.63 89.40
CA GLU A 313 42.95 -69.87 87.96
C GLU A 313 41.52 -69.81 87.41
N GLU A 314 40.53 -70.39 88.09
CA GLU A 314 39.11 -70.30 87.71
C GLU A 314 38.56 -68.86 87.81
N ALA A 315 38.92 -68.12 88.88
CA ALA A 315 38.55 -66.72 89.01
C ALA A 315 39.13 -65.86 87.87
N HIS A 316 40.40 -66.10 87.51
CA HIS A 316 41.04 -65.43 86.38
C HIS A 316 40.39 -65.83 85.04
N GLY A 317 40.10 -67.12 84.84
CA GLY A 317 39.39 -67.63 83.67
C GLY A 317 38.02 -66.99 83.51
N LEU A 318 37.29 -66.79 84.62
CA LEU A 318 35.98 -66.14 84.62
C LEU A 318 36.06 -64.65 84.27
N ARG A 319 37.06 -63.91 84.78
CA ARG A 319 37.29 -62.50 84.39
C ARG A 319 37.69 -62.38 82.92
N HIS A 320 38.55 -63.27 82.45
CA HIS A 320 38.94 -63.31 81.04
C HIS A 320 37.73 -63.59 80.14
N LEU A 321 36.88 -64.57 80.50
CA LEU A 321 35.63 -64.84 79.79
C LEU A 321 34.69 -63.63 79.78
N TYR A 322 34.57 -62.93 80.90
CA TYR A 322 33.78 -61.72 81.02
C TYR A 322 34.27 -60.62 80.06
N GLN A 323 35.58 -60.35 80.04
CA GLN A 323 36.17 -59.32 79.18
C GLN A 323 36.13 -59.67 77.70
N GLU A 324 36.46 -60.92 77.33
CA GLU A 324 36.59 -61.36 75.94
C GLU A 324 35.25 -61.69 75.28
N LYS A 325 34.24 -62.14 76.04
CA LYS A 325 32.97 -62.61 75.48
C LYS A 325 31.79 -61.75 75.91
N VAL A 326 31.64 -61.53 77.21
CA VAL A 326 30.42 -60.92 77.77
C VAL A 326 30.34 -59.43 77.44
N LEU A 327 31.44 -58.69 77.66
CA LEU A 327 31.46 -57.25 77.41
C LEU A 327 31.25 -56.91 75.91
N PRO A 328 31.90 -57.58 74.94
CA PRO A 328 31.58 -57.39 73.52
C PRO A 328 30.13 -57.73 73.16
N GLN A 329 29.57 -58.80 73.71
CA GLN A 329 28.17 -59.17 73.50
C GLN A 329 27.22 -58.12 74.05
N GLN A 330 27.48 -57.58 75.25
CA GLN A 330 26.70 -56.48 75.83
C GLN A 330 26.71 -55.23 74.93
N ASN A 331 27.86 -54.88 74.36
CA ASN A 331 27.97 -53.76 73.43
C ASN A 331 27.18 -54.03 72.12
N LEU A 332 27.23 -55.24 71.58
CA LEU A 332 26.45 -55.63 70.41
C LEU A 332 24.93 -55.58 70.68
N VAL A 333 24.48 -56.03 71.85
CA VAL A 333 23.07 -55.93 72.28
C VAL A 333 22.64 -54.46 72.43
N ALA A 334 23.51 -53.59 72.97
CA ALA A 334 23.24 -52.16 73.05
C ALA A 334 23.09 -51.51 71.66
N LYS A 335 23.97 -51.86 70.70
CA LYS A 335 23.85 -51.42 69.31
C LYS A 335 22.58 -51.96 68.65
N LEU A 336 22.25 -53.23 68.88
CA LEU A 336 21.04 -53.86 68.36
C LEU A 336 19.77 -53.16 68.89
N ASN A 337 19.74 -52.77 70.16
CA ASN A 337 18.63 -52.00 70.74
C ASN A 337 18.38 -50.68 69.99
N ILE A 338 19.44 -49.94 69.70
CA ILE A 338 19.35 -48.68 68.92
C ILE A 338 18.81 -48.96 67.51
N SER A 339 19.38 -49.95 66.82
CA SER A 339 18.96 -50.32 65.46
C SER A 339 17.51 -50.80 65.39
N VAL A 340 17.07 -51.65 66.34
CA VAL A 340 15.70 -52.16 66.40
C VAL A 340 14.70 -51.04 66.69
N ARG A 341 15.02 -50.10 67.58
CA ARG A 341 14.16 -48.93 67.85
C ARG A 341 14.04 -48.02 66.63
N ALA A 342 15.15 -47.72 65.96
CA ALA A 342 15.15 -46.89 64.75
C ALA A 342 14.36 -47.55 63.62
N LEU A 343 14.48 -48.87 63.47
CA LEU A 343 13.71 -49.62 62.49
C LEU A 343 12.22 -49.66 62.87
N ALA A 344 11.89 -49.91 64.14
CA ALA A 344 10.51 -49.92 64.63
C ALA A 344 9.80 -48.58 64.42
N SER A 345 10.49 -47.45 64.59
CA SER A 345 9.89 -46.13 64.36
C SER A 345 9.74 -45.77 62.88
N SER A 346 10.58 -46.34 62.01
CA SER A 346 10.63 -45.96 60.58
C SER A 346 9.82 -46.89 59.69
N ALA A 347 9.71 -48.18 60.04
CA ALA A 347 9.09 -49.21 59.20
C ALA A 347 7.64 -48.92 58.77
N PRO A 348 6.72 -48.46 59.66
CA PRO A 348 5.34 -48.16 59.26
C PRO A 348 5.26 -47.04 58.22
N ASN A 349 6.00 -45.96 58.45
CA ASN A 349 6.02 -44.82 57.54
C ASN A 349 6.70 -45.16 56.22
N LEU A 350 7.76 -45.96 56.23
CA LEU A 350 8.49 -46.33 55.02
C LEU A 350 7.61 -47.11 54.04
N GLN A 351 6.81 -48.07 54.52
CA GLN A 351 5.89 -48.84 53.67
C GLN A 351 4.72 -47.99 53.16
N LEU A 352 4.17 -47.10 54.00
CA LEU A 352 3.11 -46.17 53.62
C LEU A 352 3.58 -45.19 52.53
N GLU A 353 4.74 -44.56 52.72
CA GLU A 353 5.33 -43.63 51.75
C GLU A 353 5.65 -44.32 50.42
N THR A 354 6.21 -45.53 50.47
CA THR A 354 6.53 -46.34 49.28
C THR A 354 5.27 -46.63 48.47
N SER A 355 4.18 -47.03 49.14
CA SER A 355 2.88 -47.26 48.50
C SER A 355 2.34 -45.98 47.87
N GLY A 356 2.40 -44.86 48.61
CA GLY A 356 1.95 -43.57 48.12
C GLY A 356 2.75 -43.08 46.90
N VAL A 357 4.06 -43.34 46.84
CA VAL A 357 4.90 -43.02 45.67
C VAL A 357 4.51 -43.87 44.47
N LEU A 358 4.38 -45.19 44.63
CA LEU A 358 3.96 -46.10 43.56
C LEU A 358 2.58 -45.71 42.99
N ASP A 359 1.62 -45.38 43.85
CA ASP A 359 0.29 -44.93 43.43
C ASP A 359 0.34 -43.61 42.67
N ARG A 360 1.06 -42.60 43.17
CA ARG A 360 1.22 -41.30 42.51
C ARG A 360 1.88 -41.43 41.14
N VAL A 361 2.94 -42.24 41.02
CA VAL A 361 3.62 -42.50 39.75
C VAL A 361 2.68 -43.19 38.77
N THR A 362 1.93 -44.19 39.23
CA THR A 362 0.99 -44.95 38.38
C THR A 362 -0.15 -44.05 37.89
N HIS A 363 -0.70 -43.22 38.77
CA HIS A 363 -1.71 -42.23 38.42
C HIS A 363 -1.17 -41.21 37.40
N LEU A 364 0.03 -40.67 37.64
CA LEU A 364 0.66 -39.71 36.74
C LEU A 364 0.92 -40.34 35.37
N LYS A 365 1.45 -41.57 35.31
CA LYS A 365 1.68 -42.29 34.03
C LYS A 365 0.38 -42.48 33.24
N GLY A 366 -0.75 -42.73 33.92
CA GLY A 366 -2.05 -42.86 33.28
C GLY A 366 -2.67 -41.53 32.79
N GLN A 367 -2.47 -40.43 33.52
CA GLN A 367 -3.09 -39.13 33.20
C GLN A 367 -2.23 -38.27 32.26
N LEU A 368 -0.91 -38.42 32.30
CA LEU A 368 0.04 -37.56 31.59
C LEU A 368 -0.20 -37.50 30.06
N PRO A 369 -0.47 -38.61 29.34
CA PRO A 369 -0.78 -38.54 27.92
C PRO A 369 -2.04 -37.71 27.61
N ALA A 370 -3.07 -37.81 28.45
CA ALA A 370 -4.31 -37.06 28.28
C ALA A 370 -4.10 -35.56 28.54
N TRP A 371 -3.35 -35.20 29.58
CA TRP A 371 -3.03 -33.81 29.88
C TRP A 371 -2.12 -33.18 28.82
N ALA A 372 -1.07 -33.88 28.40
CA ALA A 372 -0.15 -33.40 27.36
C ALA A 372 -0.89 -33.11 26.04
N ASN A 373 -1.74 -34.03 25.59
CA ASN A 373 -2.52 -33.85 24.37
C ASN A 373 -3.57 -32.74 24.51
N ARG A 374 -4.15 -32.54 25.70
CA ARG A 374 -5.09 -31.44 25.96
C ARG A 374 -4.40 -30.07 25.90
N ILE A 375 -3.25 -29.93 26.57
CA ILE A 375 -2.46 -28.69 26.56
C ILE A 375 -2.02 -28.38 25.13
N LEU A 376 -1.49 -29.38 24.41
CA LEU A 376 -1.06 -29.22 23.03
C LEU A 376 -2.21 -28.77 22.12
N ARG A 377 -3.40 -29.37 22.27
CA ARG A 377 -4.59 -29.00 21.48
C ARG A 377 -5.00 -27.55 21.76
N ASN A 378 -5.07 -27.15 23.02
CA ASN A 378 -5.44 -25.78 23.37
C ASN A 378 -4.45 -24.75 22.81
N GLU A 379 -3.15 -25.02 22.94
CA GLU A 379 -2.11 -24.14 22.41
C GLU A 379 -2.09 -24.12 20.88
N SER A 380 -2.32 -25.26 20.22
CA SER A 380 -2.38 -25.33 18.76
C SER A 380 -3.62 -24.62 18.19
N GLU A 381 -4.78 -24.73 18.84
CA GLU A 381 -6.00 -23.99 18.50
C GLU A 381 -5.83 -22.48 18.71
N CYS A 382 -5.18 -22.06 19.80
CA CYS A 382 -4.86 -20.66 20.06
C CYS A 382 -3.93 -20.08 18.99
N PHE A 383 -2.86 -20.81 18.65
CA PHE A 383 -1.94 -20.44 17.57
C PHE A 383 -2.66 -20.33 16.23
N LEU A 384 -3.44 -21.37 15.86
CA LEU A 384 -4.20 -21.38 14.62
C LEU A 384 -5.16 -20.19 14.52
N THR A 385 -5.93 -19.93 15.58
CA THR A 385 -6.87 -18.79 15.62
C THR A 385 -6.16 -17.45 15.40
N ARG A 386 -5.01 -17.26 16.04
CA ARG A 386 -4.22 -16.04 15.88
C ARG A 386 -3.70 -15.88 14.45
N GLU A 387 -3.09 -16.92 13.89
CA GLU A 387 -2.54 -16.86 12.52
C GLU A 387 -3.64 -16.67 11.48
N LEU A 388 -4.78 -17.39 11.60
CA LEU A 388 -5.95 -17.18 10.74
C LEU A 388 -6.52 -15.76 10.89
N GLY A 389 -6.47 -15.18 12.09
CA GLY A 389 -6.81 -13.78 12.32
C GLY A 389 -5.96 -12.81 11.48
N TYR A 390 -4.64 -13.02 11.40
CA TYR A 390 -3.78 -12.21 10.53
C TYR A 390 -4.08 -12.41 9.05
N PHE A 391 -4.34 -13.64 8.60
CA PHE A 391 -4.77 -13.91 7.23
C PHE A 391 -6.08 -13.19 6.90
N SER A 392 -7.06 -13.22 7.81
CA SER A 392 -8.34 -12.54 7.64
C SER A 392 -8.19 -11.03 7.54
N GLN A 393 -7.36 -10.42 8.39
CA GLN A 393 -7.05 -9.00 8.32
C GLN A 393 -6.39 -8.63 6.98
N TYR A 394 -5.43 -9.44 6.53
CA TYR A 394 -4.76 -9.20 5.25
C TYR A 394 -5.72 -9.32 4.06
N VAL A 395 -6.56 -10.35 4.03
CA VAL A 395 -7.57 -10.53 2.97
C VAL A 395 -8.58 -9.38 2.97
N ALA A 396 -9.05 -8.95 4.14
CA ALA A 396 -9.95 -7.79 4.26
C ALA A 396 -9.29 -6.51 3.74
N TRP A 397 -8.01 -6.29 4.07
CA TRP A 397 -7.23 -5.17 3.56
C TRP A 397 -7.06 -5.23 2.04
N VAL A 398 -6.70 -6.39 1.47
CA VAL A 398 -6.60 -6.56 0.01
C VAL A 398 -7.92 -6.26 -0.68
N LYS A 399 -9.03 -6.75 -0.12
CA LYS A 399 -10.38 -6.46 -0.64
C LYS A 399 -10.68 -4.95 -0.64
N GLU A 400 -10.40 -4.25 0.46
CA GLU A 400 -10.61 -2.80 0.52
C GLU A 400 -9.71 -2.05 -0.48
N GLU A 401 -8.43 -2.39 -0.53
CA GLU A 401 -7.46 -1.73 -1.41
C GLU A 401 -7.83 -1.91 -2.89
N VAL A 402 -8.08 -3.14 -3.32
CA VAL A 402 -8.43 -3.44 -4.72
C VAL A 402 -9.75 -2.79 -5.13
N THR A 403 -10.74 -2.77 -4.24
CA THR A 403 -12.08 -2.28 -4.58
C THR A 403 -12.24 -0.77 -4.43
N GLN A 404 -11.42 -0.11 -3.61
CA GLN A 404 -11.64 1.29 -3.23
C GLN A 404 -10.46 2.25 -3.48
N ARG A 405 -9.20 1.78 -3.46
CA ARG A 405 -8.04 2.68 -3.33
C ARG A 405 -6.99 2.50 -4.43
N ILE A 406 -6.76 1.28 -4.91
CA ILE A 406 -5.81 0.97 -5.99
C ILE A 406 -6.44 1.27 -7.36
N ALA A 407 -5.62 1.66 -8.33
CA ALA A 407 -6.01 1.93 -9.71
C ALA A 407 -7.16 2.96 -9.82
N THR A 408 -6.96 4.14 -9.22
CA THR A 408 -7.87 5.28 -9.40
C THR A 408 -7.92 5.69 -10.87
N CYS A 409 -9.09 6.08 -11.36
CA CYS A 409 -9.25 6.54 -12.74
C CYS A 409 -9.09 8.05 -12.90
N GLN A 410 -8.57 8.73 -11.88
CA GLN A 410 -8.28 10.17 -11.90
C GLN A 410 -7.35 10.62 -13.03
N PRO A 411 -6.31 9.85 -13.42
CA PRO A 411 -5.49 10.19 -14.59
C PRO A 411 -6.30 10.27 -15.89
N LEU A 412 -7.34 9.45 -16.05
CA LEU A 412 -8.20 9.46 -17.23
C LEU A 412 -9.05 10.74 -17.30
N SER A 413 -9.67 11.15 -16.19
CA SER A 413 -10.39 12.43 -16.14
C SER A 413 -9.46 13.61 -16.36
N GLY A 414 -8.24 13.57 -15.80
CA GLY A 414 -7.23 14.61 -16.03
C GLY A 414 -6.79 14.68 -17.50
N ALA A 415 -6.67 13.55 -18.19
CA ALA A 415 -6.38 13.53 -19.63
C ALA A 415 -7.50 14.14 -20.47
N LEU A 416 -8.77 13.89 -20.11
CA LEU A 416 -9.93 14.48 -20.78
C LEU A 416 -10.01 16.00 -20.55
N ASP A 417 -9.78 16.45 -19.31
CA ASP A 417 -9.74 17.88 -18.97
C ASP A 417 -8.62 18.60 -19.72
N ASN A 418 -7.42 18.00 -19.76
CA ASN A 418 -6.30 18.54 -20.54
C ASN A 418 -6.61 18.56 -22.04
N GLY A 419 -7.29 17.54 -22.57
CA GLY A 419 -7.74 17.50 -23.96
C GLY A 419 -8.69 18.66 -24.29
N ARG A 420 -9.64 18.96 -23.38
CA ARG A 420 -10.52 20.11 -23.50
C ARG A 420 -9.73 21.42 -23.51
N VAL A 421 -8.83 21.63 -22.55
CA VAL A 421 -8.00 22.84 -22.47
C VAL A 421 -7.20 23.05 -23.76
N ILE A 422 -6.60 21.99 -24.31
CA ILE A 422 -5.86 22.08 -25.56
C ILE A 422 -6.76 22.48 -26.73
N LEU A 423 -7.95 21.88 -26.86
CA LEU A 423 -8.82 22.17 -27.99
C LEU A 423 -9.50 23.55 -27.87
N CYS A 424 -10.00 23.88 -26.68
CA CYS A 424 -10.81 25.06 -26.47
C CYS A 424 -9.93 26.29 -26.21
N ASP A 425 -9.09 26.23 -25.19
CA ASP A 425 -8.36 27.41 -24.71
C ASP A 425 -7.12 27.68 -25.59
N VAL A 426 -6.45 26.62 -26.06
CA VAL A 426 -5.21 26.78 -26.86
C VAL A 426 -5.49 26.92 -28.36
N MET A 427 -6.59 26.36 -28.88
CA MET A 427 -6.88 26.39 -30.32
C MET A 427 -8.10 27.24 -30.67
N ALA A 428 -9.26 26.99 -30.07
CA ALA A 428 -10.51 27.68 -30.43
C ALA A 428 -10.49 29.15 -30.02
N ASP A 429 -10.02 29.48 -28.82
CA ASP A 429 -9.97 30.86 -28.33
C ASP A 429 -9.07 31.78 -29.19
N PRO A 430 -7.81 31.41 -29.54
CA PRO A 430 -7.01 32.21 -30.46
C PRO A 430 -7.59 32.32 -31.87
N TRP A 431 -8.26 31.26 -32.36
CA TRP A 431 -8.97 31.29 -33.62
C TRP A 431 -10.13 32.30 -33.58
N ASN A 432 -10.86 32.33 -32.46
CA ASN A 432 -11.94 33.27 -32.24
C ASN A 432 -11.46 34.71 -32.12
N ALA A 433 -10.36 34.93 -31.39
CA ALA A 433 -9.71 36.23 -31.33
C ALA A 433 -9.26 36.71 -32.72
N PHE A 434 -8.76 35.82 -33.57
CA PHE A 434 -8.30 36.16 -34.92
C PHE A 434 -9.40 36.75 -35.81
N TRP A 435 -10.54 36.05 -35.97
CA TRP A 435 -11.62 36.56 -36.81
C TRP A 435 -12.27 37.81 -36.19
N PHE A 436 -12.37 37.87 -34.86
CA PHE A 436 -12.92 39.03 -34.16
C PHE A 436 -12.10 40.30 -34.41
N CYS A 437 -10.77 40.20 -34.34
CA CYS A 437 -9.88 41.31 -34.68
C CYS A 437 -10.00 41.72 -36.15
N LEU A 438 -10.04 40.76 -37.08
CA LEU A 438 -10.23 41.05 -38.51
C LEU A 438 -11.59 41.70 -38.81
N ALA A 439 -12.65 41.28 -38.10
CA ALA A 439 -13.98 41.87 -38.22
C ALA A 439 -13.95 43.35 -37.86
N TRP A 440 -13.27 43.71 -36.75
CA TRP A 440 -13.09 45.11 -36.35
C TRP A 440 -12.27 45.92 -37.36
N CYS A 441 -11.15 45.38 -37.85
CA CYS A 441 -10.38 46.02 -38.93
C CYS A 441 -11.27 46.32 -40.13
N THR A 442 -12.08 45.34 -40.56
CA THR A 442 -12.99 45.48 -41.70
C THR A 442 -14.08 46.50 -41.44
N PHE A 443 -14.66 46.50 -40.23
CA PHE A 443 -15.68 47.46 -39.82
C PHE A 443 -15.16 48.91 -39.89
N PHE A 444 -13.93 49.18 -39.43
CA PHE A 444 -13.34 50.52 -39.46
C PHE A 444 -12.84 50.95 -40.85
N LEU A 445 -12.54 50.01 -41.76
CA LEU A 445 -12.19 50.33 -43.15
C LEU A 445 -13.34 51.02 -43.89
N LEU A 446 -14.60 50.64 -43.62
CA LEU A 446 -15.78 51.20 -44.28
C LEU A 446 -15.95 52.72 -44.02
N PRO A 447 -16.01 53.22 -42.77
CA PRO A 447 -15.99 54.66 -42.49
C PRO A 447 -14.71 55.33 -43.01
N SER A 448 -13.55 54.68 -42.88
CA SER A 448 -12.27 55.23 -43.36
C SER A 448 -12.30 55.54 -44.85
N VAL A 449 -12.91 54.67 -45.68
CA VAL A 449 -13.07 54.91 -47.12
C VAL A 449 -13.96 56.13 -47.38
N VAL A 450 -15.10 56.24 -46.69
CA VAL A 450 -16.03 57.37 -46.86
C VAL A 450 -15.33 58.69 -46.52
N PHE A 451 -14.62 58.74 -45.39
CA PHE A 451 -13.86 59.93 -45.00
C PHE A 451 -12.73 60.24 -45.97
N ALA A 452 -11.94 59.26 -46.39
CA ALA A 452 -10.84 59.46 -47.33
C ALA A 452 -11.31 60.00 -48.69
N VAL A 453 -12.43 59.50 -49.22
CA VAL A 453 -13.03 60.00 -50.48
C VAL A 453 -13.56 61.43 -50.33
N LYS A 454 -14.19 61.76 -49.19
CA LYS A 454 -14.67 63.13 -48.94
C LYS A 454 -13.50 64.10 -48.80
N THR A 455 -12.50 63.74 -48.00
CA THR A 455 -11.34 64.56 -47.71
C THR A 455 -10.45 64.76 -48.94
N SER A 456 -10.28 63.74 -49.80
CA SER A 456 -9.50 63.87 -51.04
C SER A 456 -10.06 64.93 -52.01
N LYS A 457 -11.40 65.12 -52.02
CA LYS A 457 -12.05 66.19 -52.81
C LYS A 457 -11.69 67.58 -52.30
N TYR A 458 -11.56 67.76 -50.98
CA TYR A 458 -11.14 69.04 -50.39
C TYR A 458 -9.65 69.34 -50.63
N PHE A 459 -8.82 68.30 -50.74
CA PHE A 459 -7.38 68.44 -51.02
C PHE A 459 -7.05 68.66 -52.51
N HIS A 460 -8.02 68.50 -53.41
CA HIS A 460 -7.83 68.78 -54.84
C HIS A 460 -8.01 70.28 -55.13
N PRO A 461 -7.03 70.98 -55.75
CA PRO A 461 -7.15 72.40 -56.03
C PRO A 461 -8.25 72.66 -57.08
N ILE A 462 -9.26 73.46 -56.72
CA ILE A 462 -10.27 73.96 -57.65
C ILE A 462 -9.67 75.16 -58.41
N TRP A 463 -8.91 74.90 -59.47
CA TRP A 463 -8.56 75.92 -60.47
C TRP A 463 -9.04 75.49 -61.85
N LYS A 464 -10.35 75.28 -61.98
CA LYS A 464 -11.02 75.10 -63.29
C LYS A 464 -12.10 76.13 -63.57
N ARG A 465 -12.18 77.20 -62.77
CA ARG A 465 -13.21 78.25 -62.95
C ARG A 465 -12.68 79.64 -63.27
N LEU A 466 -11.35 79.82 -63.37
CA LEU A 466 -10.73 81.11 -63.73
C LEU A 466 -9.87 81.05 -65.00
N SER A 467 -9.71 79.87 -65.62
CA SER A 467 -8.83 79.70 -66.80
C SER A 467 -9.55 79.62 -68.14
N SER A 468 -10.89 79.71 -68.16
CA SER A 468 -11.69 79.62 -69.40
C SER A 468 -12.43 80.91 -69.74
N SER A 469 -12.02 82.05 -69.19
CA SER A 469 -12.64 83.36 -69.42
C SER A 469 -11.62 84.50 -69.49
N SER A 470 -10.43 84.27 -70.05
CA SER A 470 -9.52 85.38 -70.39
C SER A 470 -8.49 84.91 -71.43
N SER A 471 -8.76 85.20 -72.71
CA SER A 471 -7.79 85.75 -73.67
C SER A 471 -8.30 85.66 -75.12
N GLU A 472 -9.52 86.15 -75.36
CA GLU A 472 -9.81 86.95 -76.55
C GLU A 472 -10.27 88.32 -76.04
N GLU A 473 -9.87 89.39 -76.74
CA GLU A 473 -10.05 90.81 -76.42
C GLU A 473 -9.05 91.47 -75.46
N THR A 474 -7.87 91.80 -76.01
CA THR A 474 -7.08 92.95 -75.56
C THR A 474 -7.73 94.25 -76.04
N GLN A 475 -8.64 94.83 -75.24
CA GLN A 475 -8.96 96.26 -75.33
C GLN A 475 -7.99 97.06 -74.44
N LEU A 476 -7.20 97.91 -75.08
CA LEU A 476 -6.35 98.93 -74.46
C LEU A 476 -7.23 99.90 -73.64
N PHE A 477 -7.14 99.85 -72.31
CA PHE A 477 -7.65 100.92 -71.45
C PHE A 477 -6.62 102.06 -71.37
N HIS A 478 -6.92 103.16 -72.06
CA HIS A 478 -6.23 104.44 -71.93
C HIS A 478 -6.76 105.17 -70.68
N ILE A 479 -5.90 105.44 -69.69
CA ILE A 479 -6.20 106.34 -68.57
C ILE A 479 -5.54 107.70 -68.86
N PRO A 480 -6.28 108.83 -68.88
CA PRO A 480 -5.73 110.14 -69.21
C PRO A 480 -4.95 110.75 -68.02
N ARG A 481 -3.78 111.33 -68.31
CA ARG A 481 -3.05 112.19 -67.37
C ARG A 481 -3.72 113.55 -67.27
N VAL A 482 -4.05 113.95 -66.05
CA VAL A 482 -4.56 115.28 -65.70
C VAL A 482 -3.45 116.31 -65.82
N THR A 483 -3.74 117.38 -66.57
CA THR A 483 -2.99 118.62 -66.64
C THR A 483 -3.10 119.38 -65.32
N SER A 484 -1.96 119.66 -64.68
CA SER A 484 -1.84 120.78 -63.74
C SER A 484 -1.14 121.93 -64.47
N LEU A 485 -1.72 123.13 -64.37
CA LEU A 485 -1.18 124.35 -64.97
C LEU A 485 -1.10 125.43 -63.89
N LYS A 486 0.13 125.94 -63.71
CA LYS A 486 0.58 127.22 -63.14
C LYS A 486 0.43 127.50 -61.62
N LEU A 487 1.58 127.75 -60.98
CA LEU A 487 2.10 129.13 -60.94
C LEU A 487 3.45 129.19 -61.65
#